data_AF-A0A958L6K2-F1
#
_entry.id   AF-A0A958L6K2-F1
#
_cell.length_a   1.000
_cell.length_b   1.000
_cell.length_c   1.000
_cell.angle_alpha   90.00
_cell.angle_beta   90.00
_cell.angle_gamma   90.00
#
_symmetry.space_group_name_H-M   'P 1'
#
loop_
_entity.id
_entity.type
_entity.pdbx_description
1 polymer ?
#
loop_
_entity_poly.entity_id
_entity_poly.type
_entity_poly.pdbx_seq_one_letter_code
_entity_poly.pdbx_strand_id
1 'polypeptide(L)'
;MNAGVAEAIVPREFNEIVYEFEVLRCHDGQLNILNFRNDEVFWEYRHSKGWQPGIILTVTMAWPMQPDKDLKTKVRAANQMRLQKQPLKEPSCGSTFRNPPGNSAGRLIEQAGLKGFKVGGAEVSRKHANFIVTSEGATAKDVNAVMDHIVKTVEDKFSISLQSEVVKLGQW
;
A
#
# COMPACT_ATOMS: atom_id res chain seq x y z
N MET A 1 5.75 -6.72 1.29
CA MET A 1 4.68 -5.78 1.69
C MET A 1 3.47 -6.45 2.29
N ASN A 2 3.18 -7.75 2.05
CA ASN A 2 1.92 -8.37 2.46
C ASN A 2 0.69 -7.54 2.01
N ALA A 3 0.56 -7.40 0.68
CA ALA A 3 -0.48 -6.58 0.10
C ALA A 3 -1.87 -7.10 0.50
N GLY A 4 -2.83 -6.21 0.71
CA GLY A 4 -4.18 -6.60 1.07
C GLY A 4 -5.24 -5.59 0.64
N VAL A 5 -6.48 -6.07 0.58
CA VAL A 5 -7.65 -5.33 0.13
C VAL A 5 -8.56 -4.92 1.29
N ALA A 6 -9.78 -4.47 0.99
CA ALA A 6 -10.76 -4.03 1.98
C ALA A 6 -11.11 -5.17 2.97
N GLU A 7 -11.42 -4.79 4.21
CA GLU A 7 -11.69 -5.71 5.33
C GLU A 7 -12.87 -6.67 5.11
N ALA A 8 -13.79 -6.33 4.20
CA ALA A 8 -14.96 -7.15 3.88
C ALA A 8 -14.67 -8.27 2.86
N ILE A 9 -13.43 -8.43 2.39
CA ILE A 9 -13.04 -9.44 1.41
C ILE A 9 -12.13 -10.45 2.10
N VAL A 10 -12.45 -11.73 1.94
CA VAL A 10 -11.63 -12.86 2.40
C VAL A 10 -11.41 -13.80 1.22
N PRO A 11 -10.18 -14.27 0.96
CA PRO A 11 -8.93 -13.87 1.61
C PRO A 11 -8.58 -12.38 1.42
N ARG A 12 -8.09 -11.73 2.48
CA ARG A 12 -7.85 -10.27 2.51
C ARG A 12 -6.43 -9.91 2.12
N GLU A 13 -5.48 -10.67 2.63
CA GLU A 13 -4.04 -10.39 2.53
C GLU A 13 -3.31 -11.47 1.74
N PHE A 14 -2.16 -11.09 1.19
CA PHE A 14 -1.32 -11.96 0.38
C PHE A 14 -0.89 -13.23 1.13
N ASN A 15 -0.56 -13.12 2.42
CA ASN A 15 -0.18 -14.27 3.23
C ASN A 15 -1.30 -15.32 3.40
N GLU A 16 -2.57 -14.97 3.22
CA GLU A 16 -3.69 -15.91 3.35
C GLU A 16 -3.81 -16.88 2.16
N ILE A 17 -3.09 -16.60 1.06
CA ILE A 17 -3.22 -17.31 -0.22
C ILE A 17 -1.89 -17.75 -0.79
N VAL A 18 -0.77 -17.39 -0.17
CA VAL A 18 0.56 -17.84 -0.58
C VAL A 18 0.84 -19.20 0.05
N TYR A 19 1.28 -20.14 -0.75
CA TYR A 19 1.76 -21.45 -0.30
C TYR A 19 3.29 -21.43 -0.10
N GLU A 20 4.02 -21.04 -1.14
CA GLU A 20 5.48 -20.88 -1.13
C GLU A 20 5.92 -19.87 -2.20
N PHE A 21 7.18 -19.43 -2.15
CA PHE A 21 7.77 -18.55 -3.15
C PHE A 21 9.30 -18.69 -3.22
N GLU A 22 9.85 -18.45 -4.40
CA GLU A 22 11.29 -18.50 -4.64
C GLU A 22 11.90 -17.10 -4.56
N VAL A 23 13.07 -17.00 -3.94
CA VAL A 23 13.84 -15.76 -3.79
C VAL A 23 15.25 -15.94 -4.33
N LEU A 24 15.62 -15.11 -5.30
CA LEU A 24 16.98 -14.96 -5.76
C LEU A 24 17.78 -14.12 -4.76
N ARG A 25 18.89 -14.67 -4.27
CA ARG A 25 19.86 -13.98 -3.40
C ARG A 25 21.25 -14.01 -4.02
N CYS A 26 22.01 -12.95 -3.79
CA CYS A 26 23.43 -12.91 -4.07
C CYS A 26 24.20 -13.02 -2.73
N HIS A 27 25.04 -14.03 -2.60
CA HIS A 27 25.96 -14.20 -1.48
C HIS A 27 27.36 -14.41 -2.06
N ASP A 28 28.32 -13.56 -1.68
CA ASP A 28 29.71 -13.60 -2.17
C ASP A 28 29.84 -13.66 -3.70
N GLY A 29 28.97 -12.94 -4.41
CA GLY A 29 28.97 -12.89 -5.89
C GLY A 29 28.30 -14.09 -6.57
N GLN A 30 27.79 -15.06 -5.80
CA GLN A 30 27.06 -16.21 -6.32
C GLN A 30 25.54 -16.03 -6.16
N LEU A 31 24.83 -16.31 -7.25
CA LEU A 31 23.38 -16.28 -7.29
C LEU A 31 22.81 -17.63 -6.84
N ASN A 32 21.96 -17.60 -5.82
CA ASN A 32 21.27 -18.76 -5.28
C ASN A 32 19.76 -18.52 -5.25
N ILE A 33 18.98 -19.55 -5.56
CA ILE A 33 17.52 -19.52 -5.42
C ILE A 33 17.17 -20.27 -4.13
N LEU A 34 16.44 -19.60 -3.23
CA LEU A 34 15.94 -20.18 -1.99
C LEU A 34 14.41 -20.25 -2.06
N ASN A 35 13.84 -21.38 -1.63
CA ASN A 35 12.40 -21.52 -1.48
C ASN A 35 11.98 -21.14 -0.05
N PHE A 36 10.87 -20.42 0.09
CA PHE A 36 10.26 -20.06 1.37
C PHE A 36 8.81 -20.51 1.38
N ARG A 37 8.44 -21.31 2.37
CA ARG A 37 7.05 -21.63 2.68
C ARG A 37 6.39 -20.48 3.43
N ASN A 38 5.06 -20.44 3.38
CA ASN A 38 4.27 -19.40 4.05
C ASN A 38 4.59 -19.29 5.56
N ASP A 39 4.74 -20.43 6.24
CA ASP A 39 4.96 -20.56 7.68
C ASP A 39 6.39 -20.21 8.12
N GLU A 40 7.33 -20.08 7.18
CA GLU A 40 8.71 -19.66 7.44
C GLU A 40 8.87 -18.12 7.44
N VAL A 41 7.80 -17.40 7.11
CA VAL A 41 7.82 -15.94 6.95
C VAL A 41 7.02 -15.28 8.07
N PHE A 42 7.59 -14.23 8.66
CA PHE A 42 6.89 -13.41 9.63
C PHE A 42 6.03 -12.39 8.89
N TRP A 43 4.71 -12.56 8.98
CA TRP A 43 3.71 -11.70 8.35
C TRP A 43 3.13 -10.70 9.35
N GLU A 44 3.03 -9.45 8.94
CA GLU A 44 2.41 -8.36 9.70
C GLU A 44 1.61 -7.45 8.74
N TYR A 45 0.76 -6.58 9.28
CA TYR A 45 0.03 -5.62 8.46
C TYR A 45 1.01 -4.72 7.67
N ARG A 46 0.90 -4.77 6.34
CA ARG A 46 1.79 -4.07 5.41
C ARG A 46 3.27 -4.42 5.53
N HIS A 47 3.58 -5.59 6.07
CA HIS A 47 4.95 -5.96 6.34
C HIS A 47 5.19 -7.48 6.26
N SER A 48 6.40 -7.86 5.89
CA SER A 48 6.86 -9.25 5.93
C SER A 48 8.37 -9.29 6.21
N LYS A 49 8.83 -10.27 7.01
CA LYS A 49 10.24 -10.44 7.39
C LYS A 49 10.68 -11.90 7.25
N GLY A 50 11.98 -12.12 7.11
CA GLY A 50 12.62 -13.45 7.08
C GLY A 50 13.09 -13.90 5.70
N TRP A 51 12.47 -13.38 4.64
CA TRP A 51 12.83 -13.74 3.25
C TRP A 51 13.77 -12.73 2.58
N GLN A 52 13.95 -11.53 3.15
CA GLN A 52 14.89 -10.52 2.66
C GLN A 52 16.33 -10.78 3.15
N PRO A 53 17.36 -10.23 2.46
CA PRO A 53 17.29 -9.54 1.17
C PRO A 53 17.07 -10.51 0.01
N GLY A 54 16.64 -10.00 -1.16
CA GLY A 54 16.50 -10.81 -2.38
C GLY A 54 15.40 -10.33 -3.31
N ILE A 55 15.27 -11.00 -4.45
CA ILE A 55 14.24 -10.74 -5.48
C ILE A 55 13.31 -11.94 -5.52
N ILE A 56 12.01 -11.73 -5.29
CA ILE A 56 11.00 -12.79 -5.46
C ILE A 56 10.89 -13.11 -6.96
N LEU A 57 11.09 -14.37 -7.32
CA LEU A 57 11.03 -14.86 -8.71
C LEU A 57 9.67 -15.45 -9.05
N THR A 58 9.15 -16.30 -8.17
CA THR A 58 7.91 -17.04 -8.37
C THR A 58 7.11 -17.05 -7.08
N VAL A 59 5.79 -17.21 -7.19
CA VAL A 59 4.88 -17.36 -6.05
C VAL A 59 3.90 -18.46 -6.40
N THR A 60 3.86 -19.49 -5.58
CA THR A 60 2.83 -20.52 -5.62
C THR A 60 1.71 -20.11 -4.67
N MET A 61 0.49 -20.07 -5.18
CA MET A 61 -0.68 -19.67 -4.41
C MET A 61 -1.59 -20.88 -4.16
N ALA A 62 -2.15 -20.98 -2.95
CA ALA A 62 -3.19 -21.93 -2.61
C ALA A 62 -4.52 -21.18 -2.49
N TRP A 63 -5.52 -21.64 -3.23
CA TRP A 63 -6.85 -21.05 -3.20
C TRP A 63 -7.91 -22.14 -3.01
N PRO A 64 -8.93 -21.95 -2.15
CA PRO A 64 -10.04 -22.89 -2.06
C PRO A 64 -10.79 -22.93 -3.40
N MET A 65 -10.67 -24.04 -4.13
CA MET A 65 -11.37 -24.25 -5.40
C MET A 65 -12.84 -24.59 -5.15
N GLN A 66 -13.58 -23.67 -4.55
CA GLN A 66 -15.01 -23.77 -4.32
C GLN A 66 -15.74 -22.91 -5.37
N PRO A 67 -16.75 -23.46 -6.08
CA PRO A 67 -17.53 -22.68 -7.03
C PRO A 67 -18.27 -21.53 -6.35
N ASP A 68 -17.90 -20.30 -6.67
CA ASP A 68 -18.65 -19.09 -6.29
C ASP A 68 -19.37 -18.54 -7.52
N LYS A 69 -20.69 -18.78 -7.59
CA LYS A 69 -21.54 -18.35 -8.71
C LYS A 69 -21.56 -16.82 -8.89
N ASP A 70 -21.27 -16.08 -7.83
CA ASP A 70 -21.30 -14.62 -7.81
C ASP A 70 -19.91 -13.99 -7.97
N LEU A 71 -18.85 -14.79 -8.13
CA LEU A 71 -17.46 -14.32 -8.18
C LEU A 71 -17.26 -13.14 -9.15
N LYS A 72 -17.76 -13.27 -10.39
CA LYS A 72 -17.64 -12.22 -11.41
C LYS A 72 -18.35 -10.94 -10.98
N THR A 73 -19.50 -11.05 -10.32
CA THR A 73 -20.27 -9.91 -9.82
C THR A 73 -19.54 -9.23 -8.67
N LYS A 74 -18.99 -10.00 -7.72
CA LYS A 74 -18.19 -9.49 -6.59
C LYS A 74 -16.94 -8.74 -7.08
N VAL A 75 -16.21 -9.31 -8.04
CA VAL A 75 -15.03 -8.67 -8.65
C VAL A 75 -15.40 -7.36 -9.34
N ARG A 76 -16.50 -7.34 -10.11
CA ARG A 76 -16.99 -6.11 -10.76
C ARG A 76 -17.37 -5.04 -9.74
N ALA A 77 -18.10 -5.40 -8.70
CA ALA A 77 -18.50 -4.48 -7.64
C ALA A 77 -17.28 -3.89 -6.91
N ALA A 78 -16.27 -4.71 -6.60
CA ALA A 78 -15.03 -4.26 -5.97
C ALA A 78 -14.27 -3.28 -6.88
N ASN A 79 -14.15 -3.59 -8.17
CA ASN A 79 -13.51 -2.71 -9.15
C ASN A 79 -14.27 -1.39 -9.32
N GLN A 80 -15.59 -1.43 -9.37
CA GLN A 80 -16.43 -0.23 -9.47
C GLN A 80 -16.29 0.66 -8.24
N MET A 81 -16.30 0.06 -7.03
CA MET A 81 -16.08 0.80 -5.80
C MET A 81 -14.68 1.43 -5.78
N ARG A 82 -13.65 0.71 -6.23
CA ARG A 82 -12.28 1.25 -6.32
C ARG A 82 -12.20 2.42 -7.30
N LEU A 83 -12.80 2.28 -8.48
CA LEU A 83 -12.90 3.34 -9.49
C LEU A 83 -13.65 4.58 -8.97
N GLN A 84 -14.68 4.41 -8.15
CA GLN A 84 -15.44 5.52 -7.57
C GLN A 84 -14.71 6.20 -6.42
N LYS A 85 -13.94 5.46 -5.61
CA LYS A 85 -13.31 5.99 -4.40
C LYS A 85 -11.87 6.45 -4.58
N GLN A 86 -11.13 5.95 -5.56
CA GLN A 86 -9.70 6.21 -5.72
C GLN A 86 -9.38 7.02 -6.99
N PRO A 87 -8.34 7.87 -6.99
CA PRO A 87 -7.92 8.68 -8.14
C PRO A 87 -7.11 7.85 -9.15
N LEU A 88 -7.68 6.75 -9.67
CA LEU A 88 -6.95 5.79 -10.52
C LEU A 88 -6.51 6.33 -11.89
N LYS A 89 -6.99 7.51 -12.30
CA LYS A 89 -6.61 8.17 -13.55
C LYS A 89 -5.44 9.13 -13.39
N GLU A 90 -5.05 9.44 -12.16
CA GLU A 90 -4.00 10.40 -11.83
C GLU A 90 -2.76 9.63 -11.32
N PRO A 91 -1.54 10.04 -11.71
CA PRO A 91 -0.33 9.43 -11.19
C PRO A 91 -0.26 9.58 -9.66
N SER A 92 -0.01 8.46 -8.95
CA SER A 92 0.13 8.42 -7.49
C SER A 92 0.86 7.15 -7.05
N CYS A 93 1.32 7.11 -5.79
CA CYS A 93 1.95 5.93 -5.18
C CYS A 93 0.96 5.04 -4.42
N GLY A 94 -0.35 5.19 -4.65
CA GLY A 94 -1.38 4.53 -3.85
C GLY A 94 -1.66 5.25 -2.53
N SER A 95 -2.07 4.49 -1.51
CA SER A 95 -2.25 5.05 -0.17
C SER A 95 -0.91 5.45 0.43
N THR A 96 -0.78 6.71 0.84
CA THR A 96 0.48 7.30 1.29
C THR A 96 0.86 6.87 2.71
N PHE A 97 -0.15 6.70 3.58
CA PHE A 97 0.03 6.35 4.98
C PHE A 97 -0.72 5.08 5.34
N ARG A 98 -0.14 4.31 6.27
CA ARG A 98 -0.80 3.18 6.91
C ARG A 98 -1.95 3.67 7.79
N ASN A 99 -2.98 2.86 7.95
CA ASN A 99 -4.04 3.18 8.92
C ASN A 99 -3.51 3.02 10.35
N PRO A 100 -3.61 4.06 11.21
CA PRO A 100 -3.28 3.93 12.63
C PRO A 100 -4.34 3.10 13.38
N PRO A 101 -4.02 2.50 14.54
CA PRO A 101 -4.97 1.70 15.30
C PRO A 101 -6.29 2.44 15.58
N GLY A 102 -7.42 1.76 15.33
CA GLY A 102 -8.77 2.29 15.52
C GLY A 102 -9.18 3.41 14.56
N ASN A 103 -8.32 3.80 13.61
CA ASN A 103 -8.53 4.97 12.77
C ASN A 103 -8.22 4.69 11.30
N SER A 104 -8.63 5.61 10.43
CA SER A 104 -8.24 5.59 9.02
C SER A 104 -7.43 6.84 8.71
N ALA A 105 -6.25 6.66 8.10
CA ALA A 105 -5.41 7.78 7.70
C ALA A 105 -6.18 8.74 6.78
N GLY A 106 -6.91 8.21 5.80
CA GLY A 106 -7.73 9.02 4.90
C GLY A 106 -8.79 9.85 5.63
N ARG A 107 -9.45 9.28 6.64
CA ARG A 107 -10.44 10.01 7.45
C ARG A 107 -9.79 11.14 8.25
N LEU A 108 -8.64 10.88 8.88
CA LEU A 108 -7.90 11.87 9.65
C LEU A 108 -7.43 13.03 8.77
N ILE A 109 -6.88 12.73 7.59
CA ILE A 109 -6.41 13.74 6.63
C ILE A 109 -7.58 14.57 6.09
N GLU A 110 -8.72 13.94 5.82
CA GLU A 110 -9.93 14.63 5.39
C GLU A 110 -10.50 15.54 6.50
N GLN A 111 -10.60 15.06 7.73
CA GLN A 111 -11.03 15.87 8.88
C GLN A 111 -10.04 16.98 9.23
N ALA A 112 -8.75 16.78 8.93
CA ALA A 112 -7.75 17.84 9.01
C ALA A 112 -7.98 18.97 7.97
N GLY A 113 -8.84 18.75 6.97
CA GLY A 113 -9.16 19.72 5.92
C GLY A 113 -8.12 19.77 4.79
N LEU A 114 -7.34 18.70 4.61
CA LEU A 114 -6.18 18.72 3.72
C LEU A 114 -6.45 18.29 2.28
N LYS A 115 -7.68 17.87 1.94
CA LYS A 115 -8.02 17.56 0.54
C LYS A 115 -7.77 18.77 -0.36
N GLY A 116 -6.99 18.57 -1.42
CA GLY A 116 -6.58 19.64 -2.35
C GLY A 116 -5.41 20.49 -1.88
N PHE A 117 -4.81 20.22 -0.70
CA PHE A 117 -3.56 20.86 -0.30
C PHE A 117 -2.45 20.50 -1.29
N LYS A 118 -1.68 21.50 -1.75
CA LYS A 118 -0.75 21.36 -2.87
C LYS A 118 0.58 22.04 -2.58
N VAL A 119 1.67 21.38 -2.94
CA VAL A 119 3.03 21.95 -2.98
C VAL A 119 3.65 21.56 -4.33
N GLY A 120 4.10 22.54 -5.11
CA GLY A 120 4.67 22.30 -6.44
C GLY A 120 3.73 21.46 -7.32
N GLY A 121 4.21 20.33 -7.83
CA GLY A 121 3.43 19.40 -8.63
C GLY A 121 2.64 18.33 -7.86
N ALA A 122 2.72 18.29 -6.52
CA ALA A 122 2.06 17.27 -5.70
C ALA A 122 0.84 17.84 -4.95
N GLU A 123 -0.27 17.12 -4.95
CA GLU A 123 -1.54 17.52 -4.31
C GLU A 123 -2.18 16.36 -3.54
N VAL A 124 -2.76 16.63 -2.39
CA VAL A 124 -3.65 15.67 -1.71
C VAL A 124 -4.90 15.49 -2.53
N SER A 125 -5.16 14.27 -3.00
CA SER A 125 -6.30 13.99 -3.88
C SER A 125 -7.61 14.44 -3.23
N ARG A 126 -8.36 15.25 -3.97
CA ARG A 126 -9.72 15.68 -3.58
C ARG A 126 -10.69 14.50 -3.48
N LYS A 127 -10.40 13.41 -4.19
CA LYS A 127 -11.22 12.20 -4.22
C LYS A 127 -10.94 11.30 -3.02
N HIS A 128 -9.67 11.07 -2.68
CA HIS A 128 -9.26 10.22 -1.57
C HIS A 128 -8.11 10.86 -0.79
N ALA A 129 -8.36 11.32 0.44
CA ALA A 129 -7.39 12.12 1.18
C ALA A 129 -6.07 11.38 1.52
N ASN A 130 -6.08 10.04 1.59
CA ASN A 130 -4.85 9.26 1.77
C ASN A 130 -4.02 9.04 0.48
N PHE A 131 -4.34 9.73 -0.62
CA PHE A 131 -3.58 9.65 -1.87
C PHE A 131 -2.99 11.02 -2.16
N ILE A 132 -1.70 11.04 -2.47
CA ILE A 132 -1.05 12.19 -3.09
C ILE A 132 -0.98 11.93 -4.59
N VAL A 133 -1.60 12.80 -5.37
CA VAL A 133 -1.57 12.80 -6.83
C VAL A 133 -0.55 13.80 -7.33
N THR A 134 0.05 13.51 -8.49
CA THR A 134 1.09 14.36 -9.07
C THR A 134 0.72 14.80 -10.48
N SER A 135 0.96 16.08 -10.78
CA SER A 135 0.96 16.59 -12.15
C SER A 135 2.28 16.32 -12.86
N GLU A 136 2.32 16.56 -14.17
CA GLU A 136 3.56 16.57 -14.93
C GLU A 136 4.57 17.54 -14.30
N GLY A 137 5.84 17.12 -14.22
CA GLY A 137 6.92 17.90 -13.60
C GLY A 137 6.98 17.87 -12.07
N ALA A 138 6.10 17.14 -11.39
CA ALA A 138 6.17 16.99 -9.93
C ALA A 138 7.48 16.30 -9.50
N THR A 139 8.07 16.79 -8.42
CA THR A 139 9.32 16.26 -7.87
C THR A 139 9.08 15.40 -6.62
N ALA A 140 10.06 14.56 -6.27
CA ALA A 140 10.04 13.83 -5.00
C ALA A 140 9.96 14.77 -3.79
N LYS A 141 10.60 15.95 -3.89
CA LYS A 141 10.57 17.01 -2.88
C LYS A 141 9.17 17.58 -2.67
N ASP A 142 8.42 17.78 -3.75
CA ASP A 142 7.02 18.22 -3.67
C ASP A 142 6.18 17.21 -2.90
N VAL A 143 6.29 15.93 -3.26
CA VAL A 143 5.58 14.84 -2.57
C VAL A 143 5.99 14.78 -1.10
N ASN A 144 7.29 14.89 -0.81
CA ASN A 144 7.79 14.89 0.57
C ASN A 144 7.24 16.06 1.39
N ALA A 145 7.20 17.26 0.82
CA ALA A 145 6.66 18.44 1.49
C ALA A 145 5.16 18.30 1.80
N VAL A 146 4.38 17.71 0.87
CA VAL A 146 2.96 17.38 1.12
C VAL A 146 2.84 16.35 2.24
N MET A 147 3.65 15.29 2.22
CA MET A 147 3.65 14.26 3.26
C MET A 147 3.97 14.83 4.65
N ASP A 148 5.02 15.65 4.76
CA ASP A 148 5.45 16.25 6.02
C ASP A 148 4.39 17.18 6.59
N HIS A 149 3.73 17.97 5.72
CA HIS A 149 2.62 18.82 6.14
C HIS A 149 1.41 18.01 6.64
N ILE A 150 1.10 16.89 5.98
CA ILE A 150 0.03 15.98 6.43
C ILE A 150 0.34 15.42 7.82
N VAL A 151 1.54 14.85 8.01
CA VAL A 151 1.94 14.24 9.29
C VAL A 151 1.83 15.26 10.41
N LYS A 152 2.43 16.45 10.22
CA LYS A 152 2.40 17.53 11.21
C LYS A 152 0.98 17.96 11.54
N THR A 153 0.14 18.22 10.53
CA THR A 153 -1.22 18.73 10.77
C THR A 153 -2.12 17.69 11.45
N VAL A 154 -1.97 16.41 11.11
CA VAL A 154 -2.73 15.32 11.74
C VAL A 154 -2.26 15.10 13.18
N GLU A 155 -0.96 15.18 13.44
CA GLU A 155 -0.39 15.11 14.78
C GLU A 155 -0.87 16.28 15.65
N ASP A 156 -0.81 17.52 15.15
CA ASP A 156 -1.25 18.72 15.86
C ASP A 156 -2.76 18.66 16.22
N LYS A 157 -3.60 18.12 15.32
CA LYS A 157 -5.06 18.09 15.51
C LYS A 157 -5.59 16.90 16.29
N PHE A 158 -4.96 15.73 16.12
CA PHE A 158 -5.49 14.46 16.64
C PHE A 158 -4.54 13.75 17.58
N SER A 159 -3.32 14.28 17.79
CA SER A 159 -2.26 13.63 18.58
C SER A 159 -1.93 12.23 18.05
N ILE A 160 -2.06 12.04 16.74
CA ILE A 160 -1.77 10.78 16.03
C ILE A 160 -0.70 11.06 14.99
N SER A 161 0.44 10.39 15.11
CA SER A 161 1.50 10.43 14.09
C SER A 161 1.23 9.38 13.01
N LEU A 162 1.12 9.81 11.75
CA LEU A 162 0.90 8.91 10.61
C LEU A 162 2.22 8.31 10.13
N GLN A 163 2.25 6.97 9.96
CA GLN A 163 3.39 6.27 9.39
C GLN A 163 3.23 6.12 7.88
N SER A 164 4.28 6.47 7.13
CA SER A 164 4.28 6.30 5.68
C SER A 164 4.25 4.82 5.27
N GLU A 165 3.45 4.50 4.26
CA GLU A 165 3.45 3.21 3.57
C GLU A 165 4.39 3.21 2.35
N VAL A 166 4.66 4.40 1.79
CA VAL A 166 5.51 4.59 0.62
C VAL A 166 6.97 4.41 1.00
N VAL A 167 7.67 3.54 0.27
CA VAL A 167 9.12 3.37 0.39
C VAL A 167 9.81 4.46 -0.44
N LYS A 168 10.50 5.37 0.24
CA LYS A 168 11.29 6.44 -0.40
C LYS A 168 12.66 5.87 -0.80
N LEU A 169 12.98 5.93 -2.10
CA LEU A 169 14.28 5.52 -2.63
C LEU A 169 15.03 6.76 -3.14
N GLY A 170 16.33 6.85 -2.85
CA GLY A 170 17.17 7.98 -3.23
C GLY A 170 16.92 9.24 -2.39
N GLN A 171 17.27 10.40 -2.95
CA GLN A 171 17.02 11.70 -2.32
C GLN A 171 15.63 12.21 -2.71
N TRP A 172 14.87 12.62 -1.71
CA TRP A 172 13.54 13.21 -1.84
C TRP A 172 13.62 14.68 -1.45
#